data_AF-A0A971MDG6-F1
#
_entry.id   AF-A0A971MDG6-F1
#
_cell.length_a   1.000
_cell.length_b   1.000
_cell.length_c   1.000
_cell.angle_alpha   90.00
_cell.angle_beta   90.00
_cell.angle_gamma   90.00
#
_symmetry.space_group_name_H-M   'P 1'
#
loop_
_entity.id
_entity.type
_entity.pdbx_description
1 polymer ?
#
loop_
_entity_poly.entity_id
_entity_poly.type
_entity_poly.pdbx_seq_one_letter_code
_entity_poly.pdbx_strand_id
1 'polypeptide(L)'
;MCDEQIKEDIIKIIETEGLYYGYHKITIVIRRRFNLIINKKKVYRLCKELEVLRPQRKQKAEYPRKTAKNREIIMSNSLWEIDVKYGTSMVKIDSST
;
A
#
# COMPACT_ATOMS: atom_id res chain seq x y z
N MET A 1 20.14 13.96 21.41
CA MET A 1 20.51 12.55 21.16
C MET A 1 21.50 12.48 20.03
N CYS A 2 22.56 11.67 20.22
CA CYS A 2 23.54 11.35 19.18
C CYS A 2 22.96 10.35 18.17
N ASP A 3 23.49 10.34 16.95
CA ASP A 3 23.08 9.42 15.89
C ASP A 3 23.38 7.96 16.27
N GLU A 4 24.47 7.72 16.99
CA GLU A 4 24.86 6.38 17.48
C GLU A 4 23.83 5.80 18.44
N GLN A 5 23.32 6.61 19.36
CA GLN A 5 22.29 6.18 20.31
C GLN A 5 20.99 5.80 19.59
N ILE A 6 20.63 6.54 18.54
CA ILE A 6 19.44 6.22 17.72
C ILE A 6 19.65 4.90 16.96
N LYS A 7 20.87 4.60 16.52
CA LYS A 7 21.20 3.31 15.88
C LYS A 7 21.03 2.14 16.83
N GLU A 8 21.56 2.26 18.06
CA GLU A 8 21.38 1.25 19.11
C GLU A 8 19.90 1.01 19.43
N ASP A 9 19.11 2.08 19.55
CA ASP A 9 17.67 1.98 19.80
C ASP A 9 16.94 1.27 18.65
N ILE A 10 17.32 1.53 17.39
CA ILE A 10 16.75 0.86 16.22
C ILE A 10 17.02 -0.65 16.29
N ILE A 11 18.25 -1.06 16.59
CA ILE A 11 18.63 -2.48 16.70
C ILE A 11 17.82 -3.16 17.81
N LYS A 12 17.77 -2.53 18.99
CA LYS A 12 17.01 -3.05 20.14
C LYS A 12 15.51 -3.22 19.82
N ILE A 13 14.91 -2.27 19.09
CA ILE A 13 13.52 -2.38 18.65
C ILE A 13 13.33 -3.56 17.69
N ILE A 14 14.25 -3.76 16.75
CA ILE A 14 14.19 -4.86 15.77
C ILE A 14 14.29 -6.22 16.50
N GLU A 15 15.20 -6.35 17.46
CA GLU A 15 15.40 -7.56 18.25
C GLU A 15 14.21 -7.91 19.15
N THR A 16 13.59 -6.91 19.80
CA THR A 16 12.54 -7.17 20.79
C THR A 16 11.19 -7.52 20.12
N GLU A 17 10.74 -6.67 19.19
CA GLU A 17 9.35 -6.72 18.66
C GLU A 17 9.30 -6.52 17.14
N GLY A 18 10.36 -5.98 16.55
CA GLY A 18 10.32 -5.25 15.29
C GLY A 18 10.90 -5.97 14.09
N LEU A 19 11.05 -7.30 14.12
CA LEU A 19 11.62 -8.08 13.00
C LEU A 19 11.00 -7.70 11.65
N TYR A 20 9.69 -7.45 11.61
CA TYR A 20 8.94 -7.09 10.39
C TYR A 20 8.66 -5.59 10.22
N TYR A 21 9.25 -4.74 11.05
CA TYR A 21 9.00 -3.29 10.97
C TYR A 21 9.87 -2.65 9.89
N GLY A 22 9.24 -1.87 9.02
CA GLY A 22 9.95 -0.91 8.18
C GLY A 22 10.29 0.35 8.97
N TYR A 23 11.16 1.19 8.39
CA TYR A 23 11.60 2.46 8.99
C TYR A 23 10.43 3.36 9.45
N HIS A 24 9.27 3.28 8.77
CA HIS A 24 8.09 4.05 9.13
C HIS A 24 7.50 3.64 10.49
N LYS A 25 7.36 2.33 10.73
CA LYS A 25 6.90 1.80 12.02
C LYS A 25 7.93 2.05 13.11
N ILE A 26 9.22 1.86 12.81
CA ILE A 26 10.32 2.18 13.72
C ILE A 26 10.26 3.64 14.17
N THR A 27 10.02 4.58 13.25
CA THR A 27 9.87 6.01 13.58
C THR A 27 8.72 6.26 14.56
N ILE A 28 7.60 5.56 14.42
CA ILE A 28 6.45 5.69 15.32
C ILE A 28 6.78 5.13 16.71
N VAL A 29 7.43 3.96 16.77
CA VAL A 29 7.86 3.35 18.04
C VAL A 29 8.83 4.26 18.78
N ILE A 30 9.81 4.83 18.07
CA ILE A 30 10.79 5.76 18.64
C ILE A 30 10.10 6.99 19.24
N ARG A 31 9.13 7.58 18.52
CA ARG A 31 8.35 8.71 19.00
C ARG A 31 7.52 8.38 20.24
N ARG A 32 6.96 7.16 20.32
CA ARG A 32 6.10 6.75 21.43
C ARG A 32 6.88 6.35 22.69
N ARG A 33 7.99 5.62 22.53
CA ARG A 33 8.77 5.10 23.66
C ARG A 33 9.74 6.11 24.25
N PHE A 34 10.42 6.86 23.37
CA PHE A 34 11.50 7.77 23.77
C PHE A 34 11.10 9.24 23.66
N ASN A 35 9.85 9.53 23.28
CA ASN A 35 9.30 10.88 23.11
C ASN A 35 10.15 11.79 22.20
N LEU A 36 10.86 11.20 21.24
CA LEU A 36 11.79 11.89 20.34
C LEU A 36 11.10 12.51 19.14
N ILE A 37 11.28 13.81 18.93
CA ILE A 37 10.82 14.51 17.73
C ILE A 37 11.84 14.28 16.60
N ILE A 38 11.78 13.10 15.96
CA ILE A 38 12.66 12.74 14.84
C ILE A 38 11.91 12.74 13.51
N ASN A 39 12.58 13.17 12.44
CA ASN A 39 12.05 13.06 11.08
C ASN A 39 12.23 11.62 10.52
N LYS A 40 11.21 11.09 9.85
CA LYS A 40 11.24 9.79 9.16
C LYS A 40 12.42 9.66 8.18
N LYS A 41 12.85 10.77 7.56
CA LYS A 41 14.00 10.79 6.65
C LYS A 41 15.32 10.47 7.37
N LYS A 42 15.49 10.95 8.61
CA LYS A 42 16.69 10.67 9.41
C LYS A 42 16.74 9.19 9.79
N VAL A 43 15.61 8.63 10.25
CA VAL A 43 15.49 7.20 10.56
C VAL A 43 15.80 6.35 9.32
N TYR A 44 15.28 6.72 8.14
CA TYR A 44 15.60 6.01 6.90
C TYR A 44 17.10 5.98 6.59
N ARG A 45 17.81 7.11 6.75
CA ARG A 45 19.26 7.16 6.54
C ARG A 45 20.02 6.25 7.49
N LEU A 46 19.67 6.28 8.78
CA LEU A 46 20.29 5.42 9.79
C LEU A 46 20.00 3.93 9.52
N CYS A 47 18.77 3.58 9.15
CA CYS A 47 18.43 2.22 8.75
C CYS A 47 19.19 1.77 7.48
N LYS A 48 19.51 2.70 6.57
CA LYS A 48 20.30 2.40 5.37
C LYS A 48 21.77 2.15 5.74
N GLU A 49 22.34 2.94 6.64
CA GLU A 49 23.71 2.77 7.14
C GLU A 49 23.88 1.45 7.90
N LEU A 50 22.86 1.02 8.64
CA LEU A 50 22.84 -0.26 9.36
C LEU A 50 22.48 -1.47 8.49
N GLU A 51 22.22 -1.28 7.19
CA GLU A 51 21.77 -2.32 6.25
C GLU A 51 20.52 -3.11 6.68
N VAL A 52 19.68 -2.54 7.55
CA VAL A 52 18.44 -3.18 8.06
C VAL A 52 17.23 -2.97 7.14
N LEU A 53 17.40 -2.21 6.03
CA LEU A 53 16.32 -1.96 5.08
C LEU A 53 16.02 -3.22 4.26
N ARG A 54 14.76 -3.65 4.32
CA ARG A 54 14.28 -4.76 3.48
C ARG A 54 14.25 -4.37 2.00
N PRO A 55 14.47 -5.33 1.08
CA PRO A 55 14.35 -5.06 -0.33
C PRO A 55 12.94 -4.58 -0.66
N GLN A 56 12.86 -3.68 -1.64
CA GLN A 56 11.57 -3.19 -2.14
C GLN A 56 10.73 -4.38 -2.60
N ARG A 57 9.48 -4.46 -2.13
CA ARG A 57 8.53 -5.51 -2.53
C ARG A 57 8.41 -5.51 -4.06
N LYS A 58 8.82 -6.59 -4.69
CA LYS A 58 8.57 -6.82 -6.12
C LYS A 58 7.09 -7.20 -6.27
N GLN A 59 6.33 -6.38 -7.00
CA GLN A 59 4.97 -6.76 -7.36
C GLN A 59 5.05 -7.89 -8.38
N LYS A 60 4.40 -9.02 -8.09
CA LYS A 60 4.25 -10.09 -9.07
C LYS A 60 3.19 -9.62 -10.07
N ALA A 61 3.55 -9.55 -11.34
CA ALA A 61 2.56 -9.34 -12.37
C ALA A 61 1.72 -10.61 -12.47
N GLU A 62 0.44 -10.53 -12.08
CA GLU A 62 -0.51 -11.60 -12.38
C GLU A 62 -0.70 -11.66 -13.90
N TYR A 63 -0.22 -12.75 -14.50
CA TYR A 63 -0.32 -13.01 -15.94
C TYR A 63 -1.18 -14.26 -16.17
N PRO A 64 -2.09 -14.26 -17.17
CA PRO A 64 -2.29 -13.22 -18.19
C PRO A 64 -3.23 -12.09 -17.75
N ARG A 65 -2.82 -10.84 -18.00
CA ARG A 65 -3.76 -9.72 -18.05
C ARG A 65 -4.64 -9.95 -19.27
N LYS A 66 -5.92 -10.25 -19.10
CA LYS A 66 -6.87 -10.34 -20.22
C LYS A 66 -7.08 -8.92 -20.77
N THR A 67 -6.31 -8.55 -21.79
CA THR A 67 -6.55 -7.31 -22.53
C THR A 67 -7.92 -7.38 -23.20
N ALA A 68 -8.66 -6.27 -23.22
CA ALA A 68 -9.89 -6.17 -23.99
C ALA A 68 -9.62 -6.53 -25.46
N LYS A 69 -10.35 -7.49 -25.99
CA LYS A 69 -10.21 -7.91 -27.39
C LYS A 69 -11.07 -7.00 -28.27
N ASN A 70 -10.44 -6.30 -29.20
CA ASN A 70 -11.18 -5.62 -30.25
C ASN A 70 -11.84 -6.68 -31.15
N ARG A 71 -13.10 -6.50 -31.51
CA ARG A 71 -13.87 -7.42 -32.37
C ARG A 71 -14.44 -6.69 -33.56
N GLU A 72 -14.42 -7.35 -34.71
CA GLU A 72 -15.11 -6.86 -35.90
C GLU A 72 -16.61 -7.22 -35.78
N ILE A 73 -17.47 -6.21 -35.86
CA ILE A 73 -18.92 -6.39 -35.80
C ILE A 73 -19.43 -6.49 -37.24
N ILE A 74 -19.74 -7.71 -37.68
CA ILE A 74 -20.08 -8.00 -39.10
C ILE A 74 -21.58 -7.84 -39.36
N MET A 75 -22.44 -8.12 -38.37
CA MET A 75 -23.89 -8.11 -38.53
C MET A 75 -24.58 -7.28 -37.44
N SER A 76 -25.77 -6.76 -37.77
CA SER A 76 -26.63 -6.08 -36.80
C SER A 76 -26.91 -7.00 -35.60
N ASN A 77 -26.93 -6.43 -34.39
CA ASN A 77 -27.14 -7.14 -33.10
C ASN A 77 -26.09 -8.20 -32.71
N SER A 78 -24.91 -8.22 -33.34
CA SER A 78 -23.84 -9.17 -32.97
C SER A 78 -23.11 -8.79 -31.67
N LEU A 79 -23.29 -7.55 -31.20
CA LEU A 79 -22.77 -7.07 -29.92
C LEU A 79 -23.65 -5.97 -29.33
N TRP A 80 -23.96 -6.11 -28.05
CA TRP A 80 -24.44 -5.05 -27.16
C TRP A 80 -23.47 -4.83 -25.99
N GLU A 81 -22.85 -3.65 -25.91
CA GLU A 81 -22.08 -3.18 -24.75
C GLU A 81 -22.70 -1.86 -24.28
N ILE A 82 -22.87 -1.71 -22.97
CA ILE A 82 -23.45 -0.51 -22.37
C ILE A 82 -22.56 -0.09 -21.20
N ASP A 83 -22.08 1.15 -21.22
CA ASP A 83 -21.38 1.78 -20.10
C ASP A 83 -22.40 2.54 -19.24
N VAL A 84 -22.60 2.10 -17.99
CA VAL A 84 -23.55 2.72 -17.07
C VAL A 84 -22.78 3.61 -16.09
N LYS A 85 -22.84 4.92 -16.32
CA LYS A 85 -22.09 5.91 -15.52
C LYS A 85 -22.81 6.38 -14.25
N TYR A 86 -24.15 6.34 -14.22
CA TYR A 86 -24.96 6.80 -13.09
C TYR A 86 -26.12 5.84 -12.86
N GLY A 87 -25.92 4.84 -12.02
CA GLY A 87 -27.01 3.99 -11.52
C GLY A 87 -27.66 4.65 -10.31
N THR A 88 -28.66 5.49 -10.51
CA THR A 88 -29.60 5.82 -9.42
C THR A 88 -30.62 4.69 -9.37
N SER A 89 -30.50 3.81 -8.38
CA SER A 89 -31.46 2.72 -8.15
C SER A 89 -32.85 3.32 -7.92
N MET A 90 -33.73 3.24 -8.91
CA MET A 90 -35.16 3.47 -8.71
C MET A 90 -35.70 2.31 -7.87
N VAL A 91 -36.04 2.60 -6.62
CA VAL A 91 -36.85 1.72 -5.76
C VAL A 91 -38.16 1.48 -6.48
N LYS A 92 -38.50 0.21 -6.75
CA LYS A 92 -39.83 -0.16 -7.23
C LYS A 92 -40.84 0.21 -6.16
N ILE A 93 -41.67 1.21 -6.44
CA ILE A 93 -42.93 1.39 -5.72
C ILE A 93 -43.93 0.55 -6.50
N ASP A 94 -44.24 -0.64 -5.98
CA ASP A 94 -45.32 -1.45 -6.51
C ASP A 94 -46.64 -0.74 -6.13
N SER A 95 -47.23 -0.02 -7.08
CA SER A 95 -48.59 0.49 -6.97
C SER A 95 -49.53 -0.72 -6.97
N SER A 96 -49.95 -1.13 -5.78
CA SER A 96 -51.03 -2.09 -5.60
C SER A 96 -52.34 -1.43 -6.03
N THR A 97 -52.91 -1.83 -7.17
CA THR A 97 -54.35 -1.77 -7.45
C THR A 97 -54.69 -2.84 -8.47
#